data_AF-A0A5B0QK82-F1
#
_entry.id   AF-A0A5B0QK82-F1
#
_cell.length_a   1.000
_cell.length_b   1.000
_cell.length_c   1.000
_cell.angle_alpha   90.00
_cell.angle_beta   90.00
_cell.angle_gamma   90.00
#
_symmetry.space_group_name_H-M   'P 1'
#
loop_
_entity.id
_entity.type
_entity.pdbx_description
1 polymer ?
#
loop_
_entity_poly.entity_id
_entity_poly.type
_entity_poly.pdbx_seq_one_letter_code
_entity_poly.pdbx_strand_id
1 'polypeptide(L)'
;MSFVQTIILPTSNAPPNMYPLVPNIEDIVPEPFTQEVPLPHGIKAPPSAMRMVQWLGGAAPSFDNNPHCFSIPGKSLGDAQAFVESMQATFRWSLQNFFDNIPTSPPVKKLGRPPEYHFKLYYTCPRRGHHLPRINSRKEESGRKCGCEAKFNIFHHIATDSLRVEWHWQHSHDLNTHEDMKHTRIPKAVHDWIVDRVDSGIGWKGIQNLLSSPDLEALTKTGVAIPEANGILYDKVRHLIKT
;
A
#
# COMPACT_ATOMS: atom_id res chain seq x y z
N MET A 1 -71.82 -3.03 -3.25
CA MET A 1 -70.79 -2.49 -2.34
C MET A 1 -69.45 -2.70 -3.01
N SER A 2 -68.78 -1.61 -3.38
CA SER A 2 -67.54 -1.61 -4.17
C SER A 2 -66.35 -1.57 -3.21
N PHE A 3 -65.45 -2.55 -3.27
CA PHE A 3 -64.20 -2.53 -2.51
C PHE A 3 -63.13 -1.82 -3.34
N VAL A 4 -62.67 -0.69 -2.82
CA VAL A 4 -61.58 0.11 -3.38
C VAL A 4 -60.26 -0.62 -3.16
N GLN A 5 -59.58 -0.98 -4.24
CA GLN A 5 -58.23 -1.54 -4.20
C GLN A 5 -57.23 -0.40 -3.97
N THR A 6 -56.64 -0.34 -2.77
CA THR A 6 -55.54 0.58 -2.47
C THR A 6 -54.30 0.15 -3.24
N ILE A 7 -53.88 0.97 -4.22
CA ILE A 7 -52.60 0.84 -4.90
C ILE A 7 -51.51 1.31 -3.94
N ILE A 8 -50.68 0.38 -3.47
CA ILE A 8 -49.44 0.68 -2.77
C ILE A 8 -48.41 1.05 -3.85
N LEU A 9 -48.09 2.33 -3.97
CA LEU A 9 -46.94 2.79 -4.75
C LEU A 9 -45.65 2.30 -4.07
N PRO A 10 -44.64 1.82 -4.84
CA PRO A 10 -43.38 1.40 -4.27
C PRO A 10 -42.67 2.60 -3.64
N THR A 11 -42.28 2.41 -2.38
CA THR A 11 -41.45 3.31 -1.59
C THR A 11 -40.18 3.69 -2.33
N SER A 12 -39.95 5.01 -2.41
CA SER A 12 -38.69 5.68 -2.73
C SER A 12 -37.47 4.85 -2.32
N ASN A 13 -36.66 4.41 -3.29
CA ASN A 13 -35.33 3.86 -3.03
C ASN A 13 -34.56 4.85 -2.14
N ALA A 14 -34.00 4.36 -1.02
CA ALA A 14 -33.05 5.14 -0.24
C ALA A 14 -31.88 5.59 -1.16
N PRO A 15 -31.29 6.78 -0.93
CA PRO A 15 -30.15 7.21 -1.72
C PRO A 15 -29.05 6.14 -1.65
N PRO A 16 -28.35 5.85 -2.77
CA PRO A 16 -27.30 4.84 -2.78
C PRO A 16 -26.28 5.13 -1.69
N ASN A 17 -25.98 4.13 -0.87
CA ASN A 17 -24.95 4.26 0.16
C ASN A 17 -23.61 4.56 -0.54
N MET A 18 -23.10 5.78 -0.39
CA MET A 18 -21.87 6.24 -1.02
C MET A 18 -20.62 5.49 -0.50
N TYR A 19 -20.72 4.82 0.65
CA TYR A 19 -19.66 4.00 1.24
C TYR A 19 -20.24 2.64 1.68
N PRO A 20 -20.46 1.70 0.74
CA PRO A 20 -20.87 0.34 1.09
C PRO A 20 -19.85 -0.32 2.03
N LEU A 21 -20.32 -1.16 2.95
CA LEU A 21 -19.43 -1.93 3.83
C LEU A 21 -18.84 -3.11 3.06
N VAL A 22 -17.52 -3.19 3.05
CA VAL A 22 -16.75 -4.34 2.57
C VAL A 22 -16.33 -5.14 3.80
N PRO A 23 -16.92 -6.32 4.06
CA PRO A 23 -16.67 -7.07 5.30
C PRO A 23 -15.28 -7.72 5.32
N ASN A 24 -14.75 -8.13 4.16
CA ASN A 24 -13.42 -8.69 4.03
C ASN A 24 -12.57 -7.84 3.09
N ILE A 25 -11.45 -7.34 3.58
CA ILE A 25 -10.54 -6.48 2.81
C ILE A 25 -9.80 -7.24 1.71
N GLU A 26 -9.69 -8.57 1.83
CA GLU A 26 -9.08 -9.43 0.80
C GLU A 26 -9.92 -9.48 -0.48
N ASP A 27 -11.21 -9.16 -0.40
CA ASP A 27 -12.10 -9.11 -1.57
C ASP A 27 -11.81 -7.90 -2.47
N ILE A 28 -11.05 -6.92 -1.99
CA ILE A 28 -10.80 -5.65 -2.67
C ILE A 28 -9.32 -5.28 -2.81
N VAL A 29 -8.47 -5.70 -1.87
CA VAL A 29 -7.03 -5.46 -1.93
C VAL A 29 -6.40 -6.63 -2.69
N PRO A 30 -5.63 -6.39 -3.76
CA PRO A 30 -4.94 -7.46 -4.47
C PRO A 30 -4.04 -8.28 -3.55
N GLU A 31 -3.74 -9.51 -3.97
CA GLU A 31 -2.72 -10.30 -3.29
C GLU A 31 -1.35 -9.61 -3.32
N PRO A 32 -0.51 -9.77 -2.27
CA PRO A 32 0.85 -9.26 -2.26
C PRO A 32 1.66 -9.77 -3.44
N PHE A 33 2.43 -8.88 -4.08
CA PHE A 33 3.32 -9.29 -5.18
C PHE A 33 4.59 -9.98 -4.66
N THR A 34 4.99 -9.68 -3.43
CA THR A 34 6.15 -10.28 -2.78
C THR A 34 5.72 -11.50 -1.97
N GLN A 35 6.39 -12.63 -2.19
CA GLN A 35 6.16 -13.87 -1.44
C GLN A 35 7.48 -14.48 -0.96
N GLU A 36 7.46 -15.04 0.25
CA GLU A 36 8.54 -15.91 0.73
C GLU A 36 8.40 -17.31 0.12
N VAL A 37 9.49 -17.79 -0.50
CA VAL A 37 9.59 -19.09 -1.15
C VAL A 37 10.23 -20.09 -0.18
N PRO A 38 9.54 -21.18 0.16
CA PRO A 38 10.10 -22.20 1.04
C PRO A 38 11.36 -22.83 0.42
N LEU A 39 12.22 -23.40 1.27
CA LEU A 39 13.37 -24.14 0.79
C LEU A 39 12.92 -25.45 0.13
N PRO A 40 13.37 -25.73 -1.12
CA PRO A 40 13.09 -27.01 -1.74
C PRO A 40 13.65 -28.17 -0.92
N HIS A 41 12.94 -29.29 -0.92
CA HIS A 41 13.37 -30.48 -0.20
C HIS A 41 14.76 -30.95 -0.66
N GLY A 42 15.67 -31.19 0.29
CA GLY A 42 17.04 -31.63 0.02
C GLY A 42 18.05 -30.53 -0.30
N ILE A 43 17.63 -29.26 -0.42
CA ILE A 43 18.55 -28.12 -0.59
C ILE A 43 18.91 -27.53 0.78
N LYS A 44 20.20 -27.27 1.00
CA LYS A 44 20.69 -26.52 2.16
C LYS A 44 20.95 -25.07 1.74
N ALA A 45 20.25 -24.13 2.36
CA ALA A 45 20.57 -22.72 2.30
C ALA A 45 20.87 -22.21 3.73
N PRO A 46 21.60 -21.10 3.88
CA PRO A 46 21.69 -20.42 5.17
C PRO A 46 20.27 -20.13 5.69
N PRO A 47 19.95 -20.44 6.97
CA PRO A 47 18.63 -20.19 7.55
C PRO A 47 18.19 -18.72 7.44
N SER A 48 19.16 -17.81 7.34
CA SER A 48 18.96 -16.38 7.26
C SER A 48 19.00 -15.81 5.84
N ALA A 49 19.12 -16.64 4.80
CA ALA A 49 19.15 -16.18 3.41
C ALA A 49 17.83 -15.52 3.02
N MET A 50 17.88 -14.53 2.12
CA MET A 50 16.69 -13.90 1.58
C MET A 50 16.00 -14.87 0.62
N ARG A 51 14.79 -15.26 0.98
CA ARG A 51 13.97 -16.23 0.26
C ARG A 51 12.73 -15.59 -0.37
N MET A 52 12.80 -14.33 -0.79
CA MET A 52 11.64 -13.62 -1.32
C MET A 52 11.73 -13.40 -2.83
N VAL A 53 10.60 -13.60 -3.51
CA VAL A 53 10.42 -13.28 -4.92
C VAL A 53 9.28 -12.30 -5.09
N GLN A 54 9.39 -11.48 -6.13
CA GLN A 54 8.31 -10.66 -6.64
C GLN A 54 7.70 -11.35 -7.87
N TRP A 55 6.42 -11.68 -7.81
CA TRP A 55 5.65 -12.22 -8.94
C TRP A 55 5.24 -11.08 -9.87
N LEU A 56 5.65 -11.13 -11.13
CA LEU A 56 5.31 -10.12 -12.13
C LEU A 56 3.94 -10.38 -12.74
N GLY A 57 3.31 -9.31 -13.24
CA GLY A 57 2.06 -9.43 -14.01
C GLY A 57 0.80 -9.61 -13.16
N GLY A 58 0.88 -9.34 -11.85
CA GLY A 58 -0.30 -9.25 -11.00
C GLY A 58 -1.29 -8.21 -11.53
N ALA A 59 -2.59 -8.55 -11.51
CA ALA A 59 -3.63 -7.63 -11.96
C ALA A 59 -3.72 -6.43 -11.01
N ALA A 60 -3.62 -5.22 -11.57
CA ALA A 60 -3.99 -4.02 -10.83
C ALA A 60 -5.49 -4.07 -10.51
N PRO A 61 -5.92 -3.56 -9.33
CA PRO A 61 -7.33 -3.50 -9.01
C PRO A 61 -8.03 -2.59 -10.02
N SER A 62 -9.22 -2.98 -10.47
CA SER A 62 -10.03 -2.23 -11.42
C SER A 62 -11.45 -2.14 -10.91
N PHE A 63 -11.95 -0.91 -10.78
CA PHE A 63 -13.30 -0.64 -10.27
C PHE A 63 -14.05 0.28 -11.24
N ASP A 64 -15.37 0.27 -11.22
CA ASP A 64 -16.18 1.09 -12.15
C ASP A 64 -16.06 2.61 -11.90
N ASN A 65 -15.67 2.98 -10.67
CA ASN A 65 -15.62 4.38 -10.22
C ASN A 65 -14.21 4.78 -9.78
N ASN A 66 -13.86 6.06 -9.92
CA ASN A 66 -12.62 6.65 -9.42
C ASN A 66 -12.89 8.06 -8.82
N PRO A 67 -12.79 8.25 -7.49
CA PRO A 67 -12.39 7.27 -6.48
C PRO A 67 -13.42 6.14 -6.29
N HIS A 68 -12.93 4.96 -5.93
CA HIS A 68 -13.75 3.89 -5.39
C HIS A 68 -13.90 4.10 -3.88
N CYS A 69 -15.14 4.27 -3.41
CA CYS A 69 -15.46 4.61 -2.03
C CYS A 69 -16.17 3.45 -1.33
N PHE A 70 -15.71 3.10 -0.13
CA PHE A 70 -16.29 2.03 0.69
C PHE A 70 -15.96 2.23 2.17
N SER A 71 -16.59 1.46 3.04
CA SER A 71 -16.23 1.37 4.46
C SER A 71 -15.69 -0.03 4.78
N ILE A 72 -14.84 -0.09 5.80
CA ILE A 72 -14.26 -1.34 6.32
C ILE A 72 -14.71 -1.55 7.78
N PRO A 73 -14.63 -2.78 8.31
CA PRO A 73 -14.94 -3.05 9.70
C PRO A 73 -13.99 -2.30 10.65
N GLY A 74 -14.48 -2.05 11.86
CA GLY A 74 -13.72 -1.34 12.88
C GLY A 74 -13.93 0.18 12.87
N LYS A 75 -13.30 0.83 13.83
CA LYS A 75 -13.45 2.27 14.14
C LYS A 75 -12.17 2.90 14.67
N SER A 76 -11.15 2.10 14.95
CA SER A 76 -9.91 2.55 15.58
C SER A 76 -8.85 2.89 14.54
N LEU A 77 -7.81 3.60 14.98
CA LEU A 77 -6.60 3.80 14.19
C LEU A 77 -5.90 2.45 13.89
N GLY A 78 -5.99 1.48 14.81
CA GLY A 78 -5.44 0.13 14.59
C GLY A 78 -6.14 -0.62 13.45
N ASP A 79 -7.47 -0.54 13.38
CA ASP A 79 -8.24 -1.12 12.27
C ASP A 79 -7.86 -0.49 10.93
N ALA A 80 -7.67 0.84 10.93
CA ALA A 80 -7.20 1.56 9.75
C ALA A 80 -5.78 1.14 9.34
N GLN A 81 -4.89 0.94 10.32
CA GLN A 81 -3.52 0.49 10.08
C GLN A 81 -3.47 -0.93 9.52
N ALA A 82 -4.32 -1.85 9.98
CA ALA A 82 -4.42 -3.20 9.41
C ALA A 82 -4.76 -3.16 7.90
N PHE A 83 -5.72 -2.31 7.49
CA PHE A 83 -6.00 -2.11 6.07
C PHE A 83 -4.81 -1.48 5.32
N VAL A 84 -4.12 -0.51 5.93
CA VAL A 84 -2.90 0.07 5.34
C VAL A 84 -1.85 -1.02 5.12
N GLU A 85 -1.67 -1.94 6.06
CA GLU A 85 -0.69 -3.02 5.94
C GLU A 85 -1.00 -3.92 4.74
N SER A 86 -2.25 -4.31 4.54
CA SER A 86 -2.67 -5.05 3.33
C SER A 86 -2.40 -4.25 2.05
N MET A 87 -2.74 -2.96 2.02
CA MET A 87 -2.47 -2.08 0.88
C MET A 87 -0.96 -1.95 0.60
N GLN A 88 -0.13 -1.90 1.65
CA GLN A 88 1.34 -1.79 1.55
C GLN A 88 2.01 -3.08 1.09
N ALA A 89 1.35 -4.24 1.26
CA ALA A 89 1.85 -5.53 0.83
C ALA A 89 1.80 -5.72 -0.69
N THR A 90 0.86 -5.07 -1.37
CA THR A 90 0.81 -5.03 -2.84
C THR A 90 1.85 -4.06 -3.38
N PHE A 91 1.85 -2.84 -2.87
CA PHE A 91 2.64 -1.75 -3.40
C PHE A 91 3.01 -0.79 -2.28
N ARG A 92 4.27 -0.32 -2.25
CA ARG A 92 4.73 0.52 -1.13
C ARG A 92 4.26 1.96 -1.25
N TRP A 93 3.05 2.22 -0.77
CA TRP A 93 2.45 3.54 -0.64
C TRP A 93 3.27 4.46 0.28
N SER A 94 3.33 5.74 -0.06
CA SER A 94 3.98 6.76 0.77
C SER A 94 2.94 7.47 1.64
N LEU A 95 3.07 7.34 2.97
CA LEU A 95 2.34 8.18 3.91
C LEU A 95 2.75 9.62 3.66
N GLN A 96 1.76 10.46 3.36
CA GLN A 96 1.99 11.86 3.03
C GLN A 96 1.41 12.78 4.11
N ASN A 97 0.35 12.37 4.81
CA ASN A 97 -0.13 13.10 5.98
C ASN A 97 -0.94 12.21 6.94
N PHE A 98 -0.97 12.61 8.21
CA PHE A 98 -1.83 12.05 9.24
C PHE A 98 -2.45 13.22 10.03
N PHE A 99 -3.77 13.21 10.15
CA PHE A 99 -4.52 14.16 10.95
C PHE A 99 -5.21 13.44 12.09
N ASP A 100 -5.14 14.03 13.27
CA ASP A 100 -5.85 13.56 14.45
C ASP A 100 -6.59 14.73 15.10
N ASN A 101 -7.92 14.62 15.18
CA ASN A 101 -8.83 15.60 15.73
C ASN A 101 -9.22 15.22 17.17
N ILE A 102 -8.26 14.80 17.99
CA ILE A 102 -8.48 14.58 19.42
C ILE A 102 -9.05 15.87 20.03
N PRO A 103 -10.24 15.82 20.68
CA PRO A 103 -10.74 16.95 21.42
C PRO A 103 -9.75 17.33 22.52
N THR A 104 -9.13 18.49 22.41
CA THR A 104 -8.27 19.01 23.49
C THR A 104 -9.16 19.42 24.67
N SER A 105 -8.80 18.98 25.88
CA SER A 105 -9.44 19.40 27.13
C SER A 105 -8.71 20.63 27.70
N PRO A 106 -9.40 21.74 28.05
CA PRO A 106 -10.83 21.99 27.89
C PRO A 106 -11.18 22.32 26.42
N PRO A 107 -12.44 22.09 25.99
CA PRO A 107 -12.87 22.31 24.62
C PRO A 107 -12.75 23.80 24.26
N VAL A 108 -11.67 24.15 23.56
CA VAL A 108 -11.52 25.48 22.97
C VAL A 108 -12.57 25.60 21.88
N LYS A 109 -13.48 26.58 21.98
CA LYS A 109 -14.41 26.93 20.92
C LYS A 109 -13.61 27.41 19.70
N LYS A 110 -13.22 26.49 18.82
CA LYS A 110 -12.59 26.83 17.54
C LYS A 110 -13.66 27.47 16.67
N LEU A 111 -13.44 28.71 16.25
CA LEU A 111 -14.21 29.38 15.20
C LEU A 111 -13.89 28.69 13.88
N GLY A 112 -14.66 27.67 13.51
CA GLY A 112 -14.42 26.89 12.30
C GLY A 112 -15.49 25.84 12.07
N ARG A 113 -15.46 25.22 10.88
CA ARG A 113 -16.33 24.09 10.55
C ARG A 113 -16.07 22.94 11.54
N PRO A 114 -17.11 22.32 12.14
CA PRO A 114 -16.92 21.13 12.97
C PRO A 114 -16.11 20.06 12.23
N PRO A 115 -15.24 19.31 12.93
CA PRO A 115 -14.51 18.22 12.30
C PRO A 115 -15.50 17.18 11.76
N GLU A 116 -15.17 16.61 10.60
CA GLU A 116 -15.98 15.56 9.96
C GLU A 116 -15.48 14.15 10.32
N TYR A 117 -14.25 14.05 10.82
CA TYR A 117 -13.57 12.79 11.11
C TYR A 117 -12.74 12.89 12.39
N HIS A 118 -12.60 11.78 13.11
CA HIS A 118 -11.72 11.68 14.29
C HIS A 118 -10.25 11.69 13.86
N PHE A 119 -9.89 10.88 12.88
CA PHE A 119 -8.56 10.87 12.28
C PHE A 119 -8.64 10.67 10.77
N LYS A 120 -7.59 11.03 10.04
CA LYS A 120 -7.45 10.78 8.60
C LYS A 120 -6.00 10.44 8.24
N LEU A 121 -5.82 9.31 7.58
CA LEU A 121 -4.58 8.84 6.98
C LEU A 121 -4.60 9.14 5.47
N TYR A 122 -3.52 9.70 4.94
CA TYR A 122 -3.39 10.07 3.52
C TYR A 122 -2.15 9.43 2.90
N TYR A 123 -2.37 8.50 1.97
CA TYR A 123 -1.33 7.74 1.29
C TYR A 123 -1.32 8.02 -0.21
N THR A 124 -0.14 8.04 -0.82
CA THR A 124 0.04 8.33 -2.25
C THR A 124 1.03 7.39 -2.91
N CYS A 125 0.92 7.25 -4.22
CA CYS A 125 1.91 6.56 -5.02
C CYS A 125 3.31 7.19 -4.82
N PRO A 126 4.38 6.39 -4.62
CA PRO A 126 5.75 6.90 -4.52
C PRO A 126 6.22 7.59 -5.80
N ARG A 127 5.58 7.33 -6.95
CA ARG A 127 5.86 8.00 -8.23
C ARG A 127 5.07 9.31 -8.43
N ARG A 128 4.31 9.76 -7.41
CA ARG A 128 3.59 11.05 -7.42
C ARG A 128 4.51 12.25 -7.57
N GLY A 129 4.08 13.22 -8.38
CA GLY A 129 4.80 14.45 -8.69
C GLY A 129 5.73 14.28 -9.89
N HIS A 130 6.36 15.38 -10.31
CA HIS A 130 7.32 15.39 -11.43
C HIS A 130 8.72 15.68 -10.90
N HIS A 131 9.73 15.05 -11.52
CA HIS A 131 11.11 15.42 -11.22
C HIS A 131 11.40 16.77 -11.89
N LEU A 132 11.68 17.78 -11.08
CA LEU A 132 12.22 19.04 -11.56
C LEU A 132 13.74 18.99 -11.38
N PRO A 133 14.53 18.86 -12.46
CA PRO A 133 15.98 18.89 -12.33
C PRO A 133 16.41 20.23 -11.74
N ARG A 134 17.37 20.20 -10.81
CA ARG A 134 18.03 21.44 -10.40
C ARG A 134 18.71 22.07 -11.61
N ILE A 135 18.61 23.40 -11.75
CA ILE A 135 19.30 24.16 -12.79
C ILE A 135 20.80 23.80 -12.75
N ASN A 136 21.39 23.46 -13.91
CA ASN A 136 22.77 22.98 -14.08
C ASN A 136 23.11 21.61 -13.45
N SER A 137 22.12 20.81 -13.05
CA SER A 137 22.35 19.42 -12.65
C SER A 137 22.72 18.57 -13.87
N ARG A 138 23.83 17.85 -13.78
CA ARG A 138 24.21 16.80 -14.75
C ARG A 138 23.54 15.45 -14.46
N LYS A 139 22.78 15.33 -13.35
CA LYS A 139 21.99 14.13 -13.09
C LYS A 139 20.87 14.04 -14.10
N GLU A 140 20.79 12.90 -14.78
CA GLU A 140 19.67 12.54 -15.65
C GLU A 140 18.33 12.68 -14.91
N GLU A 141 17.26 12.90 -15.66
CA GLU A 141 15.92 13.00 -15.11
C GLU A 141 15.63 11.77 -14.25
N SER A 142 15.37 11.96 -12.95
CA SER A 142 15.16 10.82 -12.07
C SER A 142 13.83 10.15 -12.48
N GLY A 143 13.91 8.99 -13.14
CA GLY A 143 12.76 8.22 -13.62
C GLY A 143 11.79 7.77 -12.52
N ARG A 144 12.04 8.10 -11.25
CA ARG A 144 11.20 7.74 -10.11
C ARG A 144 9.84 8.45 -10.11
N LYS A 145 9.75 9.67 -10.63
CA LYS A 145 8.56 10.52 -10.55
C LYS A 145 7.92 10.71 -11.92
N CYS A 146 6.66 10.32 -12.08
CA CYS A 146 5.96 10.33 -13.37
C CYS A 146 4.61 11.07 -13.33
N GLY A 147 4.30 11.79 -12.25
CA GLY A 147 3.04 12.51 -12.11
C GLY A 147 1.87 11.66 -11.63
N CYS A 148 2.09 10.42 -11.20
CA CYS A 148 1.01 9.51 -10.79
C CYS A 148 0.14 10.10 -9.67
N GLU A 149 -1.18 10.12 -9.87
CA GLU A 149 -2.16 10.69 -8.94
C GLU A 149 -2.83 9.65 -8.04
N ALA A 150 -2.50 8.36 -8.24
CA ALA A 150 -3.03 7.28 -7.42
C ALA A 150 -2.75 7.53 -5.93
N LYS A 151 -3.79 7.39 -5.12
CA LYS A 151 -3.80 7.71 -3.69
C LYS A 151 -4.96 7.00 -3.01
N PHE A 152 -4.85 6.84 -1.71
CA PHE A 152 -6.02 6.45 -0.91
C PHE A 152 -6.02 7.18 0.43
N ASN A 153 -7.22 7.38 0.95
CA ASN A 153 -7.46 7.97 2.24
C ASN A 153 -8.24 7.00 3.10
N ILE A 154 -7.94 6.97 4.40
CA ILE A 154 -8.75 6.26 5.38
C ILE A 154 -9.09 7.23 6.49
N PHE A 155 -10.35 7.29 6.90
CA PHE A 155 -10.78 8.19 7.97
C PHE A 155 -11.96 7.62 8.73
N HIS A 156 -11.97 7.86 10.05
CA HIS A 156 -13.11 7.52 10.89
C HIS A 156 -14.10 8.69 10.87
N HIS A 157 -15.19 8.52 10.14
CA HIS A 157 -16.21 9.54 9.91
C HIS A 157 -17.14 9.66 11.12
N ILE A 158 -17.26 10.87 11.69
CA ILE A 158 -17.96 11.11 12.95
C ILE A 158 -19.45 10.83 12.82
N ALA A 159 -20.11 11.36 11.79
CA ALA A 159 -21.58 11.34 11.74
C ALA A 159 -22.17 9.93 11.51
N THR A 160 -21.42 9.03 10.87
CA THR A 160 -21.86 7.64 10.67
C THR A 160 -21.09 6.63 11.49
N ASP A 161 -20.16 7.10 12.33
CA ASP A 161 -19.30 6.28 13.16
C ASP A 161 -18.69 5.08 12.41
N SER A 162 -18.20 5.35 11.20
CA SER A 162 -17.68 4.31 10.29
C SER A 162 -16.31 4.65 9.75
N LEU A 163 -15.49 3.62 9.56
CA LEU A 163 -14.18 3.74 8.96
C LEU A 163 -14.31 3.69 7.44
N ARG A 164 -14.06 4.83 6.78
CA ARG A 164 -14.27 5.03 5.35
C ARG A 164 -12.96 5.10 4.60
N VAL A 165 -12.97 4.56 3.39
CA VAL A 165 -11.87 4.55 2.45
C VAL A 165 -12.30 5.26 1.16
N GLU A 166 -11.44 6.14 0.68
CA GLU A 166 -11.52 6.74 -0.66
C GLU A 166 -10.29 6.32 -1.42
N TRP A 167 -10.45 5.51 -2.47
CA TRP A 167 -9.33 4.96 -3.23
C TRP A 167 -9.33 5.45 -4.67
N HIS A 168 -8.39 6.33 -4.99
CA HIS A 168 -8.05 6.64 -6.36
C HIS A 168 -7.05 5.61 -6.89
N TRP A 169 -7.60 4.54 -7.46
CA TRP A 169 -6.86 3.31 -7.79
C TRP A 169 -6.12 3.37 -9.13
N GLN A 170 -6.48 4.29 -10.03
CA GLN A 170 -5.88 4.36 -11.36
C GLN A 170 -4.45 4.91 -11.31
N HIS A 171 -3.48 4.07 -11.69
CA HIS A 171 -2.09 4.46 -11.86
C HIS A 171 -1.80 4.90 -13.29
N SER A 172 -0.98 5.93 -13.46
CA SER A 172 -0.49 6.39 -14.78
C SER A 172 0.78 5.69 -15.24
N HIS A 173 1.14 4.59 -14.60
CA HIS A 173 2.29 3.75 -14.89
C HIS A 173 1.94 2.29 -14.60
N ASP A 174 2.63 1.39 -15.26
CA ASP A 174 2.48 -0.03 -14.98
C ASP A 174 2.99 -0.34 -13.57
N LEU A 175 2.17 -1.09 -12.83
CA LEU A 175 2.54 -1.62 -11.53
C LEU A 175 3.24 -2.96 -11.71
N ASN A 176 4.06 -3.33 -10.73
CA ASN A 176 4.58 -4.68 -10.60
C ASN A 176 5.33 -5.19 -11.85
N THR A 177 6.06 -4.29 -12.50
CA THR A 177 6.99 -4.60 -13.58
C THR A 177 8.42 -4.51 -13.08
N HIS A 178 9.36 -5.18 -13.76
CA HIS A 178 10.78 -5.06 -13.43
C HIS A 178 11.27 -3.60 -13.49
N GLU A 179 10.71 -2.79 -14.38
CA GLU A 179 11.05 -1.36 -14.45
C GLU A 179 10.49 -0.58 -13.26
N ASP A 180 9.24 -0.85 -12.87
CA ASP A 180 8.63 -0.22 -11.69
C ASP A 180 9.41 -0.54 -10.40
N MET A 181 9.92 -1.77 -10.24
CA MET A 181 10.78 -2.18 -9.10
C MET A 181 12.04 -1.31 -8.95
N LYS A 182 12.65 -0.88 -10.06
CA LYS A 182 13.85 -0.03 -10.01
C LYS A 182 13.52 1.35 -9.45
N HIS A 183 12.35 1.88 -9.79
CA HIS A 183 11.94 3.25 -9.50
C HIS A 183 11.21 3.42 -8.16
N THR A 184 10.55 2.36 -7.70
CA THR A 184 9.77 2.35 -6.46
C THR A 184 10.62 1.97 -5.24
N ARG A 185 10.03 2.13 -4.05
CA ARG A 185 10.68 1.72 -2.80
C ARG A 185 10.63 0.20 -2.71
N ILE A 186 11.63 -0.41 -2.07
CA ILE A 186 11.60 -1.86 -1.78
C ILE A 186 10.31 -2.22 -1.03
N PRO A 187 9.68 -3.38 -1.33
CA PRO A 187 8.48 -3.82 -0.62
C PRO A 187 8.66 -3.85 0.90
N LYS A 188 7.55 -3.75 1.65
CA LYS A 188 7.60 -3.69 3.11
C LYS A 188 8.21 -4.96 3.71
N ALA A 189 7.82 -6.15 3.23
CA ALA A 189 8.39 -7.42 3.69
C ALA A 189 9.92 -7.48 3.52
N VAL A 190 10.43 -7.02 2.37
CA VAL A 190 11.87 -6.95 2.08
C VAL A 190 12.58 -5.97 3.02
N HIS A 191 11.96 -4.80 3.24
CA HIS A 191 12.48 -3.80 4.17
C HIS A 191 12.58 -4.34 5.60
N ASP A 192 11.51 -4.97 6.08
CA ASP A 192 11.46 -5.49 7.45
C ASP A 192 12.49 -6.61 7.65
N TRP A 193 12.67 -7.49 6.66
CA TRP A 193 13.75 -8.48 6.68
C TRP A 193 15.14 -7.83 6.77
N ILE A 194 15.39 -6.71 6.06
CA ILE A 194 16.67 -6.01 6.14
C ILE A 194 16.86 -5.42 7.54
N VAL A 195 15.83 -4.79 8.10
CA VAL A 195 15.84 -4.22 9.45
C VAL A 195 16.19 -5.31 10.47
N ASP A 196 15.56 -6.47 10.40
CA ASP A 196 15.85 -7.60 11.30
C ASP A 196 17.32 -8.03 11.26
N ARG A 197 17.97 -8.00 10.08
CA ARG A 197 19.40 -8.33 9.95
C ARG A 197 20.30 -7.25 10.50
N VAL A 198 19.97 -5.99 10.27
CA VAL A 198 20.71 -4.87 10.88
C VAL A 198 20.60 -4.92 12.39
N ASP A 199 19.40 -5.14 12.94
CA ASP A 199 19.16 -5.23 14.38
C ASP A 199 19.85 -6.45 15.01
N SER A 200 20.06 -7.51 14.22
CA SER A 200 20.89 -8.67 14.59
C SER A 200 22.41 -8.39 14.49
N GLY A 201 22.83 -7.17 14.20
CA GLY A 201 24.24 -6.77 14.08
C GLY A 201 24.90 -7.13 12.75
N ILE A 202 24.14 -7.54 11.73
CA ILE A 202 24.69 -7.90 10.43
C ILE A 202 24.88 -6.63 9.60
N GLY A 203 26.15 -6.28 9.35
CA GLY A 203 26.50 -5.16 8.46
C GLY A 203 26.22 -5.45 6.99
N TRP A 204 26.34 -4.42 6.14
CA TRP A 204 26.04 -4.49 4.70
C TRP A 204 26.66 -5.70 3.99
N LYS A 205 27.94 -5.97 4.22
CA LYS A 205 28.66 -7.10 3.59
C LYS A 205 28.03 -8.45 3.94
N GLY A 206 27.58 -8.61 5.20
CA GLY A 206 26.87 -9.82 5.62
C GLY A 206 25.50 -9.92 4.97
N ILE A 207 24.75 -8.81 4.90
CA ILE A 207 23.47 -8.75 4.20
C ILE A 207 23.64 -9.13 2.73
N GLN A 208 24.63 -8.58 2.03
CA GLN A 208 24.91 -8.92 0.62
C GLN A 208 25.12 -10.42 0.42
N ASN A 209 25.84 -11.09 1.32
CA ASN A 209 26.02 -12.54 1.25
C ASN A 209 24.71 -13.31 1.43
N LEU A 210 23.76 -12.78 2.20
CA LEU A 210 22.45 -13.37 2.43
C LEU A 210 21.46 -13.08 1.30
N LEU A 211 21.73 -12.11 0.43
CA LEU A 211 20.90 -11.84 -0.76
C LEU A 211 21.08 -12.90 -1.86
N SER A 212 22.17 -13.67 -1.82
CA SER A 212 22.45 -14.71 -2.81
C SER A 212 21.72 -16.02 -2.46
N SER A 213 20.75 -16.42 -3.29
CA SER A 213 20.09 -17.74 -3.22
C SER A 213 20.06 -18.37 -4.61
N PRO A 214 21.06 -19.21 -4.97
CA PRO A 214 21.19 -19.78 -6.32
C PRO A 214 19.99 -20.60 -6.79
N ASP A 215 19.23 -21.18 -5.87
CA ASP A 215 18.04 -21.96 -6.18
C ASP A 215 16.83 -21.10 -6.60
N LEU A 216 16.77 -19.82 -6.19
CA LEU A 216 15.78 -18.88 -6.72
C LEU A 216 16.04 -18.57 -8.21
N GLU A 217 17.28 -18.67 -8.68
CA GLU A 217 17.61 -18.46 -10.10
C GLU A 217 16.91 -19.47 -11.02
N ALA A 218 16.53 -20.64 -10.50
CA ALA A 218 15.75 -21.62 -11.26
C ALA A 218 14.31 -21.15 -11.50
N LEU A 219 13.67 -20.53 -10.49
CA LEU A 219 12.31 -19.99 -10.60
C LEU A 219 12.24 -18.80 -11.57
N THR A 220 13.30 -18.00 -11.60
CA THR A 220 13.36 -16.76 -12.41
C THR A 220 13.53 -17.01 -13.90
N LYS A 221 13.97 -18.21 -14.30
CA LYS A 221 14.10 -18.60 -15.72
C LYS A 221 12.77 -18.57 -16.47
N THR A 222 11.66 -18.66 -15.75
CA THR A 222 10.30 -18.57 -16.33
C THR A 222 9.91 -17.14 -16.71
N GLY A 223 10.61 -16.12 -16.19
CA GLY A 223 10.29 -14.70 -16.39
C GLY A 223 9.08 -14.21 -15.60
N VAL A 224 8.41 -15.08 -14.85
CA VAL A 224 7.20 -14.75 -14.05
C VAL A 224 7.56 -14.25 -12.65
N ALA A 225 8.76 -14.56 -12.16
CA ALA A 225 9.24 -14.15 -10.85
C ALA A 225 10.63 -13.52 -10.94
N ILE A 226 10.89 -12.52 -10.11
CA ILE A 226 12.21 -11.90 -9.91
C ILE A 226 12.60 -12.02 -8.43
N PRO A 227 13.84 -12.38 -8.07
CA PRO A 227 14.26 -12.38 -6.68
C PRO A 227 14.27 -10.94 -6.18
N GLU A 228 13.68 -10.69 -5.01
CA GLU A 228 13.66 -9.36 -4.40
C GLU A 228 15.06 -8.79 -4.17
N ALA A 229 16.03 -9.69 -3.96
CA ALA A 229 17.46 -9.39 -3.88
C ALA A 229 17.95 -8.49 -5.02
N ASN A 230 17.43 -8.66 -6.25
CA ASN A 230 17.84 -7.87 -7.41
C ASN A 230 17.46 -6.38 -7.28
N GLY A 231 16.42 -6.06 -6.51
CA GLY A 231 15.95 -4.70 -6.27
C GLY A 231 16.71 -3.96 -5.17
N ILE A 232 17.59 -4.64 -4.43
CA ILE A 232 18.25 -4.13 -3.23
C ILE A 232 19.64 -3.58 -3.58
N LEU A 233 19.71 -2.25 -3.68
CA LEU A 233 20.96 -1.52 -3.85
C LEU A 233 21.35 -0.85 -2.54
N TYR A 234 22.67 -0.69 -2.28
CA TYR A 234 23.18 -0.05 -1.08
C TYR A 234 22.51 1.31 -0.82
N ASP A 235 22.36 2.15 -1.85
CA ASP A 235 21.72 3.46 -1.73
C ASP A 235 20.26 3.40 -1.26
N LYS A 236 19.53 2.32 -1.55
CA LYS A 236 18.15 2.13 -1.08
C LYS A 236 18.09 1.78 0.41
N VAL A 237 19.16 1.23 0.99
CA VAL A 237 19.15 0.66 2.35
C VAL A 237 20.17 1.30 3.30
N ARG A 238 21.09 2.13 2.81
CA ARG A 238 22.16 2.74 3.62
C ARG A 238 21.67 3.52 4.85
N HIS A 239 20.44 4.04 4.80
CA HIS A 239 19.82 4.75 5.92
C HIS A 239 19.40 3.82 7.06
N LEU A 240 19.27 2.52 6.78
CA LEU A 240 18.99 1.48 7.78
C LEU A 240 20.28 0.98 8.43
N ILE A 241 21.39 0.96 7.69
CA ILE A 241 22.65 0.38 8.13
C ILE A 241 23.38 1.37 9.03
N LYS A 242 23.45 1.06 10.33
CA LYS A 242 24.25 1.82 11.29
C LYS A 242 25.73 1.48 11.05
N THR A 243 26.52 2.49 10.67
CA THR A 243 27.99 2.41 10.60
C THR A 243 28.62 2.53 11.97
#